data_AF-A0A6N8QEM1-F1
#
_entry.id   AF-A0A6N8QEM1-F1
#
_cell.length_a   1.000
_cell.length_b   1.000
_cell.length_c   1.000
_cell.angle_alpha   90.00
_cell.angle_beta   90.00
_cell.angle_gamma   90.00
#
_symmetry.space_group_name_H-M   'P 1'
#
loop_
_entity.id
_entity.type
_entity.pdbx_description
1 polymer ?
#
loop_
_entity_poly.entity_id
_entity_poly.type
_entity_poly.pdbx_seq_one_letter_code
_entity_poly.pdbx_strand_id
1 'polypeptide(L)'
;MSSDIKIKVQSFGRFLSNMVMPNIGAFIAWGIITALFIPTGWLPNETLAKLVGPMITYLLPLLIGYTGGKLVGGERGGVVGAITTMGVIVGADMPMFLGSMIAGPLGGWCIKHFDRWVDGKIKSGFEMLVNNFSAGIIGMILAILAFLGIGPIVEALSKMLAAGVNFMVVHDMLPLASIFVEPAKILFLNNAINHGIFSPLGIQQSHELGKS
;
A
#
# COMPACT_ATOMS: atom_id res chain seq x y z
N MET A 1 10.14 -14.50 -23.59
CA MET A 1 8.89 -14.36 -22.83
C MET A 1 7.73 -14.23 -23.82
N SER A 2 6.68 -15.06 -23.71
CA SER A 2 5.52 -15.01 -24.62
C SER A 2 4.88 -13.60 -24.62
N SER A 3 4.46 -13.13 -25.79
CA SER A 3 3.75 -11.87 -26.03
C SER A 3 2.69 -11.56 -24.97
N ASP A 4 1.93 -12.58 -24.56
CA ASP A 4 0.81 -12.44 -23.62
C ASP A 4 1.26 -12.13 -22.18
N ILE A 5 2.40 -12.68 -21.75
CA ILE A 5 2.97 -12.39 -20.42
C ILE A 5 3.44 -10.94 -20.37
N LYS A 6 4.09 -10.47 -21.44
CA LYS A 6 4.53 -9.07 -21.55
C LYS A 6 3.34 -8.11 -21.49
N ILE A 7 2.24 -8.42 -22.18
CA ILE A 7 1.01 -7.62 -22.19
C ILE A 7 0.39 -7.56 -20.79
N LYS A 8 0.29 -8.69 -20.08
CA LYS A 8 -0.25 -8.74 -18.70
C LYS A 8 0.60 -7.97 -17.70
N VAL A 9 1.92 -8.05 -17.80
CA VAL A 9 2.83 -7.27 -16.93
C VAL A 9 2.69 -5.78 -17.20
N GLN A 10 2.60 -5.39 -18.48
CA GLN A 10 2.40 -3.99 -18.86
C GLN A 10 1.04 -3.45 -18.42
N SER A 11 -0.04 -4.23 -18.53
CA SER A 11 -1.37 -3.81 -18.09
C SER A 11 -1.44 -3.66 -16.56
N PHE A 12 -0.80 -4.56 -15.81
CA PHE A 12 -0.68 -4.44 -14.37
C PHE A 12 0.10 -3.19 -13.95
N GLY A 13 1.26 -2.93 -14.58
CA GLY A 13 2.03 -1.72 -14.33
C GLY A 13 1.24 -0.44 -14.63
N ARG A 14 0.52 -0.40 -15.76
CA ARG A 14 -0.37 0.73 -16.09
C ARG A 14 -1.49 0.92 -15.06
N PHE A 15 -2.06 -0.17 -14.57
CA PHE A 15 -3.10 -0.11 -13.54
C PHE A 15 -2.56 0.51 -12.25
N LEU A 16 -1.40 0.05 -11.76
CA LEU A 16 -0.76 0.63 -10.57
C LEU A 16 -0.41 2.11 -10.78
N SER A 17 0.15 2.47 -11.94
CA SER A 17 0.44 3.87 -12.25
C SER A 17 -0.84 4.73 -12.23
N ASN A 18 -1.96 4.22 -12.76
CA ASN A 18 -3.23 4.94 -12.76
C ASN A 18 -3.82 5.15 -11.35
N MET A 19 -3.37 4.38 -10.35
CA MET A 19 -3.74 4.60 -8.96
C MET A 19 -2.94 5.74 -8.31
N VAL A 20 -1.70 5.95 -8.75
CA VAL A 20 -0.79 6.94 -8.15
C VAL A 20 -0.84 8.27 -8.88
N MET A 21 -0.87 8.26 -10.22
CA MET A 21 -0.75 9.47 -11.04
C MET A 21 -1.80 10.55 -10.72
N PRO A 22 -3.10 10.23 -10.55
CA PRO A 22 -4.11 11.23 -10.17
C PRO A 22 -3.83 11.91 -8.82
N ASN A 23 -3.01 11.28 -7.97
CA ASN A 23 -2.70 11.73 -6.63
C ASN A 23 -1.33 12.42 -6.52
N ILE A 24 -0.61 12.64 -7.63
CA ILE A 24 0.73 13.27 -7.65
C ILE A 24 0.73 14.63 -6.93
N GLY A 25 -0.36 15.41 -7.02
CA GLY A 25 -0.47 16.67 -6.30
C GLY A 25 -0.30 16.54 -4.77
N ALA A 26 -0.83 15.45 -4.18
CA ALA A 26 -0.67 15.17 -2.76
C ALA A 26 0.78 14.76 -2.41
N PHE A 27 1.45 13.99 -3.29
CA PHE A 27 2.87 13.66 -3.14
C PHE A 27 3.75 14.89 -3.21
N ILE A 28 3.48 15.81 -4.14
CA ILE A 28 4.20 17.07 -4.27
C ILE A 28 4.01 17.92 -3.02
N ALA A 29 2.77 18.07 -2.53
CA ALA A 29 2.50 18.81 -1.30
C ALA A 29 3.25 18.23 -0.10
N TRP A 30 3.21 16.91 0.08
CA TRP A 30 3.97 16.21 1.11
C TRP A 30 5.48 16.44 0.96
N GLY A 31 6.01 16.35 -0.27
CA GLY A 31 7.42 16.56 -0.57
C GLY A 31 7.90 17.98 -0.27
N ILE A 32 7.10 19.00 -0.61
CA ILE A 32 7.40 20.41 -0.30
C ILE A 32 7.39 20.64 1.21
N ILE A 33 6.37 20.16 1.93
CA ILE A 33 6.29 20.29 3.39
C ILE A 33 7.50 19.61 4.04
N THR A 34 7.87 18.43 3.55
CA THR A 34 9.04 17.69 4.02
C THR A 34 10.34 18.46 3.77
N ALA A 35 10.55 18.97 2.55
CA ALA A 35 11.75 19.72 2.20
C ALA A 35 11.89 21.03 2.98
N LEU A 36 10.79 21.67 3.34
CA LEU A 36 10.81 22.92 4.09
C LEU A 36 10.97 22.70 5.60
N PHE A 37 10.08 21.91 6.23
CA PHE A 37 9.83 22.06 7.66
C PHE A 37 10.46 21.00 8.56
N ILE A 38 10.95 19.88 8.03
CA ILE A 38 11.64 18.88 8.86
C ILE A 38 12.94 19.46 9.45
N PRO A 39 13.55 18.84 10.48
CA PRO A 39 14.77 19.35 11.10
C PRO A 39 15.93 19.60 10.12
N THR A 40 16.01 18.81 9.05
CA THR A 40 17.02 18.93 7.99
C THR A 40 16.52 19.71 6.76
N GLY A 41 15.36 20.35 6.85
CA GLY A 41 14.74 21.12 5.77
C GLY A 41 15.30 22.54 5.63
N TRP A 42 14.82 23.26 4.62
CA TRP A 42 15.27 24.65 4.35
C TRP A 42 14.76 25.67 5.38
N LEU A 43 13.58 25.42 5.97
CA LEU A 43 12.93 26.28 6.96
C LEU A 43 12.40 25.42 8.14
N PRO A 44 13.27 24.79 8.95
CA PRO A 44 12.85 23.84 9.98
C PRO A 44 11.81 24.44 10.95
N ASN A 45 10.71 23.72 11.15
CA ASN A 45 9.63 24.11 12.05
C ASN A 45 8.94 22.87 12.62
N GLU A 46 9.13 22.62 13.92
CA GLU A 46 8.60 21.42 14.58
C GLU A 46 7.08 21.29 14.50
N THR A 47 6.35 22.41 14.56
CA THR A 47 4.89 22.41 14.50
C THR A 47 4.40 22.03 13.10
N LEU A 48 4.99 22.59 12.05
CA LEU A 48 4.61 22.29 10.66
C LEU A 48 5.13 20.92 10.20
N ALA A 49 6.28 20.47 10.71
CA ALA A 49 6.82 19.14 10.44
C ALA A 49 5.86 18.00 10.88
N LYS A 50 4.99 18.25 11.88
CA LYS A 50 3.97 17.27 12.31
C LYS A 50 3.00 16.87 11.20
N LEU A 51 2.88 17.65 10.11
CA LEU A 51 2.06 17.28 8.95
C LEU A 51 2.65 16.11 8.15
N VAL A 52 3.97 15.95 8.14
CA VAL A 52 4.67 14.98 7.29
C VAL A 52 4.24 13.55 7.60
N GLY A 53 4.19 13.18 8.89
CA GLY A 53 3.86 11.83 9.35
C GLY A 53 2.46 11.36 8.95
N PRO A 54 1.39 12.11 9.30
CA PRO A 54 0.03 11.76 8.90
C PRO A 54 -0.18 11.76 7.38
N MET A 55 0.51 12.64 6.64
CA MET A 55 0.39 12.66 5.18
C MET A 55 0.92 11.36 4.55
N ILE A 56 2.13 10.92 4.92
CA ILE A 56 2.69 9.69 4.37
C ILE A 56 1.99 8.43 4.88
N THR A 57 1.52 8.43 6.13
CA THR A 57 0.93 7.24 6.77
C THR A 57 -0.54 7.05 6.40
N TYR A 58 -1.32 8.13 6.33
CA TYR A 58 -2.76 8.07 6.08
C TYR A 58 -3.16 8.64 4.74
N LEU A 59 -2.84 9.91 4.48
CA LEU A 59 -3.37 10.64 3.32
C LEU A 59 -2.99 9.97 1.99
N LEU A 60 -1.69 9.75 1.75
CA LEU A 60 -1.23 9.20 0.47
C LEU A 60 -1.73 7.75 0.26
N PRO A 61 -1.63 6.84 1.24
CA PRO A 61 -2.15 5.49 1.08
C PRO A 61 -3.68 5.46 0.89
N LEU A 62 -4.46 6.29 1.60
CA LEU A 62 -5.92 6.37 1.44
C LEU A 62 -6.32 6.88 0.05
N LEU A 63 -5.63 7.90 -0.47
CA LEU A 63 -5.88 8.41 -1.82
C LEU A 63 -5.65 7.34 -2.88
N ILE A 64 -4.56 6.57 -2.75
CA ILE A 64 -4.27 5.44 -3.65
C ILE A 64 -5.36 4.36 -3.53
N GLY A 65 -5.76 4.02 -2.30
CA GLY A 65 -6.83 3.07 -2.04
C GLY A 65 -8.17 3.50 -2.66
N TYR A 66 -8.52 4.78 -2.50
CA TYR A 66 -9.69 5.39 -3.11
C TYR A 66 -9.62 5.32 -4.63
N THR A 67 -8.52 5.76 -5.25
CA THR A 67 -8.37 5.72 -6.71
C THR A 67 -8.42 4.29 -7.24
N GLY A 68 -7.78 3.33 -6.57
CA GLY A 68 -7.84 1.91 -6.92
C GLY A 68 -9.25 1.34 -6.86
N GLY A 69 -9.97 1.61 -5.77
CA GLY A 69 -11.37 1.22 -5.63
C GLY A 69 -12.24 1.86 -6.71
N LYS A 70 -11.99 3.12 -7.03
CA LYS A 70 -12.70 3.87 -8.06
C LYS A 70 -12.49 3.33 -9.47
N LEU A 71 -11.26 2.94 -9.81
CA LEU A 71 -10.94 2.32 -11.09
C LEU A 71 -11.70 1.01 -11.31
N VAL A 72 -12.03 0.29 -10.23
CA VAL A 72 -12.78 -0.97 -10.32
C VAL A 72 -14.29 -0.74 -10.26
N GLY A 73 -14.77 -0.03 -9.24
CA GLY A 73 -16.19 0.06 -8.84
C GLY A 73 -16.80 1.47 -8.86
N GLY A 74 -16.18 2.44 -9.57
CA GLY A 74 -16.69 3.82 -9.65
C GLY A 74 -16.62 4.55 -8.31
N GLU A 75 -17.39 5.63 -8.12
CA GLU A 75 -17.30 6.46 -6.90
C GLU A 75 -17.55 5.66 -5.62
N ARG A 76 -18.52 4.74 -5.64
CA ARG A 76 -18.81 3.86 -4.50
C ARG A 76 -17.65 2.91 -4.22
N GLY A 77 -17.04 2.38 -5.27
CA GLY A 77 -15.79 1.63 -5.18
C GLY A 77 -14.66 2.42 -4.54
N GLY A 78 -14.56 3.72 -4.83
CA GLY A 78 -13.58 4.59 -4.20
C GLY A 78 -13.77 4.70 -2.69
N VAL A 79 -15.00 4.97 -2.25
CA VAL A 79 -15.31 5.06 -0.81
C VAL A 79 -15.02 3.73 -0.10
N VAL A 80 -15.51 2.61 -0.62
CA VAL A 80 -15.26 1.29 -0.03
C VAL A 80 -13.77 0.94 -0.05
N GLY A 81 -13.07 1.24 -1.15
CA GLY A 81 -11.62 1.05 -1.27
C GLY A 81 -10.83 1.83 -0.23
N ALA A 82 -11.22 3.08 0.07
CA ALA A 82 -10.62 3.88 1.13
C ALA A 82 -10.87 3.28 2.53
N ILE A 83 -12.10 2.83 2.81
CA ILE A 83 -12.44 2.18 4.08
C ILE A 83 -11.61 0.90 4.28
N THR A 84 -11.54 0.02 3.28
CA THR A 84 -10.72 -1.19 3.33
C THR A 84 -9.25 -0.87 3.54
N THR A 85 -8.76 0.17 2.87
CA THR A 85 -7.37 0.64 2.98
C THR A 85 -7.05 1.12 4.39
N MET A 86 -8.01 1.75 5.09
CA MET A 86 -7.81 2.13 6.49
C MET A 86 -7.53 0.91 7.38
N GLY A 87 -8.19 -0.22 7.14
CA GLY A 87 -7.91 -1.47 7.84
C GLY A 87 -6.47 -1.94 7.67
N VAL A 88 -5.93 -1.84 6.45
CA VAL A 88 -4.53 -2.15 6.15
C VAL A 88 -3.57 -1.20 6.87
N ILE A 89 -3.83 0.11 6.84
CA ILE A 89 -2.97 1.13 7.46
C ILE A 89 -2.89 0.91 8.97
N VAL A 90 -4.03 0.67 9.63
CA VAL A 90 -4.07 0.48 11.08
C VAL A 90 -3.46 -0.86 11.50
N GLY A 91 -3.43 -1.85 10.61
CA GLY A 91 -2.85 -3.17 10.88
C GLY A 91 -1.32 -3.25 10.68
N ALA A 92 -0.65 -2.15 10.34
CA ALA A 92 0.78 -2.13 10.08
C ALA A 92 1.47 -0.90 10.68
N ASP A 93 2.68 -1.07 11.21
CA ASP A 93 3.47 0.01 11.83
C ASP A 93 4.22 0.90 10.82
N MET A 94 3.89 0.78 9.54
CA MET A 94 4.63 1.39 8.42
C MET A 94 3.66 1.88 7.34
N PRO A 95 3.99 2.92 6.56
CA PRO A 95 3.15 3.38 5.46
C PRO A 95 2.84 2.26 4.44
N MET A 96 1.56 1.97 4.22
CA MET A 96 1.11 0.80 3.45
C MET A 96 0.72 1.10 2.00
N PHE A 97 1.64 1.69 1.21
CA PHE A 97 1.40 1.97 -0.21
C PHE A 97 0.98 0.73 -1.02
N LEU A 98 1.76 -0.35 -0.95
CA LEU A 98 1.41 -1.60 -1.64
C LEU A 98 0.11 -2.20 -1.11
N GLY A 99 -0.07 -2.15 0.21
CA GLY A 99 -1.27 -2.64 0.86
C GLY A 99 -2.52 -1.92 0.34
N SER A 100 -2.49 -0.59 0.21
CA SER A 100 -3.53 0.22 -0.43
C SER A 100 -3.75 -0.15 -1.90
N MET A 101 -2.66 -0.43 -2.64
CA MET A 101 -2.73 -0.82 -4.04
C MET A 101 -3.48 -2.13 -4.28
N ILE A 102 -3.50 -3.00 -3.27
CA ILE A 102 -4.21 -4.28 -3.32
C ILE A 102 -5.62 -4.12 -2.71
N ALA A 103 -5.70 -3.55 -1.52
CA ALA A 103 -6.94 -3.42 -0.75
C ALA A 103 -7.98 -2.50 -1.40
N GLY A 104 -7.54 -1.38 -1.98
CA GLY A 104 -8.43 -0.43 -2.66
C GLY A 104 -9.24 -1.07 -3.78
N PRO A 105 -8.59 -1.65 -4.81
CA PRO A 105 -9.25 -2.37 -5.89
C PRO A 105 -10.11 -3.55 -5.40
N LEU A 106 -9.68 -4.29 -4.37
CA LEU A 106 -10.48 -5.35 -3.76
C LEU A 106 -11.80 -4.80 -3.18
N GLY A 107 -11.74 -3.68 -2.45
CA GLY A 107 -12.93 -2.97 -1.97
C GLY A 107 -13.86 -2.55 -3.10
N GLY A 108 -13.29 -1.96 -4.16
CA GLY A 108 -14.04 -1.60 -5.37
C GLY A 108 -14.66 -2.80 -6.08
N TRP A 109 -13.98 -3.94 -6.10
CA TRP A 109 -14.47 -5.18 -6.71
C TRP A 109 -15.65 -5.75 -5.94
N CYS A 110 -15.56 -5.82 -4.61
CA CYS A 110 -16.64 -6.34 -3.75
C CYS A 110 -17.93 -5.52 -3.89
N ILE A 111 -17.84 -4.18 -3.82
CA ILE A 111 -19.03 -3.34 -3.95
C ILE A 111 -19.62 -3.38 -5.35
N LYS A 112 -18.79 -3.40 -6.40
CA LYS A 112 -19.26 -3.58 -7.77
C LYS A 112 -20.02 -4.88 -7.95
N HIS A 113 -19.57 -5.95 -7.31
CA HIS A 113 -20.24 -7.24 -7.40
C HIS A 113 -21.59 -7.21 -6.68
N PHE A 114 -21.65 -6.60 -5.50
CA PHE A 114 -22.89 -6.38 -4.78
C PHE A 114 -23.88 -5.53 -5.60
N ASP A 115 -23.41 -4.44 -6.19
CA ASP A 115 -24.25 -3.53 -6.98
C ASP A 115 -24.90 -4.24 -8.16
N ARG A 116 -24.14 -5.08 -8.86
CA ARG A 116 -24.68 -5.91 -9.95
C ARG A 116 -25.72 -6.93 -9.47
N TRP A 117 -25.60 -7.42 -8.23
CA TRP A 117 -26.54 -8.41 -7.69
C TRP A 117 -27.86 -7.78 -7.26
N VAL A 118 -27.83 -6.52 -6.84
CA VAL A 118 -28.99 -5.79 -6.32
C VAL A 118 -29.65 -4.90 -7.40
N ASP A 119 -29.01 -4.75 -8.55
CA ASP A 119 -29.53 -4.01 -9.70
C ASP A 119 -30.96 -4.46 -10.08
N GLY A 120 -31.85 -3.49 -10.30
CA GLY A 120 -33.27 -3.71 -10.60
C GLY A 120 -34.12 -4.27 -9.45
N LYS A 121 -33.55 -4.58 -8.28
CA LYS A 121 -34.29 -5.13 -7.12
C LYS A 121 -34.69 -4.07 -6.09
N ILE A 122 -34.14 -2.87 -6.18
CA ILE A 122 -34.39 -1.78 -5.23
C ILE A 122 -35.58 -0.96 -5.71
N LYS A 123 -36.53 -0.70 -4.81
CA LYS A 123 -37.63 0.22 -5.10
C LYS A 123 -37.12 1.66 -5.21
N SER A 124 -37.68 2.42 -6.14
CA SER A 124 -37.38 3.84 -6.26
C SER A 124 -37.58 4.57 -4.93
N GLY A 125 -36.64 5.47 -4.59
CA GLY A 125 -36.59 6.16 -3.29
C GLY A 125 -35.75 5.46 -2.22
N PHE A 126 -35.48 4.16 -2.32
CA PHE A 126 -34.61 3.42 -1.38
C PHE A 126 -33.17 3.26 -1.88
N GLU A 127 -32.87 3.65 -3.12
CA GLU A 127 -31.56 3.46 -3.75
C GLU A 127 -30.41 4.09 -2.95
N MET A 128 -30.54 5.35 -2.52
CA MET A 128 -29.51 5.99 -1.70
C MET A 128 -29.30 5.28 -0.35
N LEU A 129 -30.39 4.77 0.25
CA LEU A 129 -30.31 4.04 1.51
C LEU A 129 -29.51 2.75 1.31
N VAL A 130 -29.90 1.92 0.33
CA VAL A 130 -29.22 0.65 0.04
C VAL A 130 -27.78 0.91 -0.39
N ASN A 131 -27.53 1.92 -1.21
CA ASN A 131 -26.20 2.24 -1.72
C ASN A 131 -25.22 2.64 -0.61
N ASN A 132 -25.66 3.48 0.33
CA ASN A 132 -24.82 3.93 1.43
C ASN A 132 -24.65 2.85 2.51
N PHE A 133 -25.72 2.16 2.90
CA PHE A 133 -25.64 1.09 3.91
C PHE A 133 -24.80 -0.09 3.42
N SER A 134 -24.97 -0.52 2.16
CA SER A 134 -24.15 -1.60 1.61
C SER A 134 -22.68 -1.21 1.50
N ALA A 135 -22.36 0.00 1.05
CA ALA A 135 -20.98 0.49 1.02
C ALA A 135 -20.39 0.53 2.44
N GLY A 136 -21.15 0.98 3.43
CA GLY A 136 -20.73 1.01 4.84
C GLY A 136 -20.48 -0.40 5.40
N ILE A 137 -21.43 -1.33 5.24
CA ILE A 137 -21.32 -2.69 5.78
C ILE A 137 -20.21 -3.47 5.08
N ILE A 138 -20.15 -3.44 3.75
CA ILE A 138 -19.10 -4.13 2.99
C ILE A 138 -17.73 -3.51 3.31
N GLY A 139 -17.63 -2.18 3.36
CA GLY A 139 -16.41 -1.49 3.75
C GLY A 139 -15.95 -1.88 5.15
N MET A 140 -16.85 -1.92 6.13
CA MET A 140 -16.55 -2.34 7.50
C MET A 140 -15.99 -3.76 7.55
N ILE A 141 -16.67 -4.72 6.92
CA ILE A 141 -16.23 -6.12 6.89
C ILE A 141 -14.85 -6.22 6.26
N LEU A 142 -14.64 -5.58 5.11
CA LEU A 142 -13.36 -5.61 4.41
C LEU A 142 -12.24 -4.92 5.20
N ALA A 143 -12.52 -3.83 5.90
CA ALA A 143 -11.54 -3.17 6.75
C ALA A 143 -11.10 -4.08 7.91
N ILE A 144 -12.03 -4.78 8.56
CA ILE A 144 -11.71 -5.76 9.62
C ILE A 144 -10.87 -6.90 9.04
N LEU A 145 -11.26 -7.46 7.90
CA LEU A 145 -10.50 -8.54 7.26
C LEU A 145 -9.11 -8.07 6.82
N ALA A 146 -8.99 -6.85 6.30
CA ALA A 146 -7.72 -6.27 5.90
C ALA A 146 -6.79 -6.04 7.10
N PHE A 147 -7.33 -5.53 8.21
CA PHE A 147 -6.61 -5.35 9.47
C PHE A 147 -6.08 -6.68 10.02
N LEU A 148 -6.92 -7.71 10.07
CA LEU A 148 -6.53 -9.04 10.57
C LEU A 148 -5.58 -9.76 9.60
N GLY A 149 -5.73 -9.54 8.30
CA GLY A 149 -4.98 -10.23 7.25
C GLY A 149 -3.59 -9.63 7.00
N ILE A 150 -3.40 -8.32 7.22
CA ILE A 150 -2.15 -7.67 6.79
C ILE A 150 -0.94 -8.12 7.62
N GLY A 151 -1.09 -8.29 8.93
CA GLY A 151 -0.01 -8.75 9.81
C GLY A 151 0.61 -10.08 9.35
N PRO A 152 -0.18 -11.16 9.23
CA PRO A 152 0.30 -12.46 8.74
C PRO A 152 0.93 -12.39 7.34
N ILE A 153 0.37 -11.57 6.43
CA ILE A 153 0.91 -11.41 5.08
C ILE A 153 2.30 -10.75 5.12
N VAL A 154 2.45 -9.68 5.90
CA VAL A 154 3.73 -8.97 6.06
C VAL A 154 4.76 -9.88 6.73
N GLU A 155 4.37 -10.63 7.76
CA GLU A 155 5.27 -11.59 8.42
C GLU A 155 5.76 -12.67 7.46
N ALA A 156 4.86 -13.27 6.67
CA ALA A 156 5.20 -14.28 5.68
C ALA A 156 6.14 -13.72 4.60
N LEU A 157 5.87 -12.52 4.10
CA LEU A 157 6.73 -11.84 3.13
C LEU A 157 8.12 -11.54 3.71
N SER A 158 8.20 -11.04 4.94
CA SER A 158 9.48 -10.78 5.61
C SER A 158 10.29 -12.06 5.80
N LYS A 159 9.66 -13.17 6.20
CA LYS A 159 10.35 -14.47 6.31
C LYS A 159 10.88 -14.96 4.97
N MET A 160 10.09 -14.81 3.90
CA MET A 160 10.54 -15.16 2.54
C MET A 160 11.73 -14.32 2.09
N LEU A 161 11.67 -12.99 2.30
CA LEU A 161 12.76 -12.08 1.93
C LEU A 161 14.03 -12.38 2.74
N ALA A 162 13.90 -12.60 4.05
CA ALA A 162 15.00 -12.98 4.92
C ALA A 162 15.67 -14.28 4.46
N ALA A 163 14.88 -15.30 4.08
CA ALA A 163 15.41 -16.55 3.55
C ALA A 163 16.18 -16.34 2.23
N GLY A 164 15.63 -15.52 1.32
CA GLY A 164 16.29 -15.19 0.05
C GLY A 164 17.60 -14.43 0.24
N VAL A 165 17.65 -13.53 1.22
CA VAL A 165 18.86 -12.78 1.58
C VAL A 165 19.90 -13.69 2.22
N ASN A 166 19.50 -14.55 3.15
CA ASN A 166 20.40 -15.52 3.78
C ASN A 166 21.04 -16.44 2.73
N PHE A 167 20.28 -16.87 1.74
CA PHE A 167 20.81 -17.60 0.58
C PHE A 167 21.88 -16.78 -0.17
N MET A 168 21.62 -15.49 -0.43
CA MET A 168 22.61 -14.63 -1.11
C MET A 168 23.86 -14.38 -0.27
N VAL A 169 23.75 -14.28 1.06
CA VAL A 169 24.89 -14.13 1.97
C VAL A 169 25.77 -15.37 1.94
N VAL A 170 25.19 -16.57 2.07
CA VAL A 170 25.93 -17.84 2.09
C VAL A 170 26.68 -18.11 0.78
N HIS A 171 26.23 -17.52 -0.33
CA HIS A 171 26.84 -17.68 -1.64
C HIS A 171 27.70 -16.48 -2.09
N ASP A 172 28.00 -15.51 -1.21
CA ASP A 172 28.72 -14.26 -1.53
C ASP A 172 28.06 -13.46 -2.67
N MET A 173 26.75 -13.63 -2.86
CA MET A 173 25.94 -13.00 -3.90
C MET A 173 25.26 -11.71 -3.44
N LEU A 174 25.67 -11.16 -2.29
CA LEU A 174 25.17 -9.89 -1.76
C LEU A 174 25.08 -8.74 -2.78
N PRO A 175 26.02 -8.57 -3.73
CA PRO A 175 25.91 -7.54 -4.76
C PRO A 175 24.66 -7.67 -5.66
N LEU A 176 24.11 -8.88 -5.80
CA LEU A 176 22.92 -9.15 -6.61
C LEU A 176 21.62 -8.78 -5.89
N ALA A 177 21.66 -8.58 -4.56
CA ALA A 177 20.50 -8.10 -3.81
C ALA A 177 20.01 -6.75 -4.33
N SER A 178 20.92 -5.89 -4.80
CA SER A 178 20.63 -4.57 -5.39
C SER A 178 19.67 -4.66 -6.60
N ILE A 179 19.80 -5.71 -7.43
CA ILE A 179 18.94 -5.93 -8.60
C ILE A 179 17.48 -6.14 -8.21
N PHE A 180 17.23 -6.71 -7.02
CA PHE A 180 15.87 -6.91 -6.49
C PHE A 180 15.38 -5.73 -5.66
N VAL A 181 16.28 -5.11 -4.90
CA VAL A 181 15.95 -4.02 -3.96
C VAL A 181 15.56 -2.74 -4.69
N GLU A 182 16.22 -2.40 -5.81
CA GLU A 182 15.92 -1.16 -6.55
C GLU A 182 14.51 -1.15 -7.17
N PRO A 183 14.06 -2.17 -7.92
CA PRO A 183 12.68 -2.25 -8.41
C PRO A 183 11.66 -2.26 -7.28
N ALA A 184 11.98 -2.94 -6.18
CA ALA A 184 11.10 -3.04 -5.02
C ALA A 184 10.94 -1.67 -4.32
N LYS A 185 12.00 -0.86 -4.22
CA LYS A 185 11.91 0.54 -3.73
C LYS A 185 10.97 1.39 -4.59
N ILE A 186 11.00 1.23 -5.91
CA ILE A 186 10.14 1.96 -6.86
C ILE A 186 8.66 1.57 -6.70
N LEU A 187 8.38 0.30 -6.36
CA LEU A 187 7.04 -0.18 -6.03
C LEU A 187 6.61 0.15 -4.59
N PHE A 188 7.31 1.06 -3.90
CA PHE A 188 7.08 1.43 -2.51
C PHE A 188 7.17 0.24 -1.53
N LEU A 189 7.98 -0.78 -1.86
CA LEU A 189 8.31 -1.91 -0.98
C LEU A 189 9.48 -1.61 -0.03
N ASN A 190 9.91 -0.34 0.05
CA ASN A 190 11.00 0.09 0.91
C ASN A 190 10.83 -0.39 2.36
N ASN A 191 9.60 -0.39 2.86
CA ASN A 191 9.30 -0.77 4.22
C ASN A 191 9.43 -2.29 4.47
N ALA A 192 9.02 -3.13 3.50
CA ALA A 192 9.19 -4.58 3.56
C ALA A 192 10.66 -5.00 3.40
N ILE A 193 11.42 -4.27 2.58
CA ILE A 193 12.87 -4.47 2.43
C ILE A 193 13.60 -4.10 3.72
N ASN A 194 13.28 -2.94 4.31
CA ASN A 194 13.95 -2.48 5.53
C ASN A 194 13.78 -3.48 6.68
N HIS A 195 12.56 -3.98 6.90
CA HIS A 195 12.28 -4.94 7.97
C HIS A 195 12.64 -6.39 7.62
N GLY A 196 12.44 -6.82 6.37
CA GLY A 196 12.65 -8.22 5.96
C GLY A 196 14.07 -8.54 5.52
N ILE A 197 14.85 -7.54 5.08
CA ILE A 197 16.20 -7.72 4.53
C ILE A 197 17.24 -7.02 5.40
N PHE A 198 17.10 -5.72 5.63
CA PHE A 198 18.17 -4.94 6.25
C PHE A 198 18.24 -5.10 7.78
N SER A 199 17.10 -5.20 8.48
CA SER A 199 17.10 -5.46 9.93
C SER A 199 17.77 -6.79 10.31
N PRO A 200 17.46 -7.94 9.66
CA PRO A 200 18.15 -9.21 9.95
C PRO A 200 19.64 -9.18 9.59
N LEU A 201 20.01 -8.58 8.44
CA LEU A 201 21.42 -8.43 8.03
C LEU A 201 22.23 -7.61 9.03
N GLY A 202 21.68 -6.48 9.50
CA GLY A 202 22.35 -5.64 10.50
C GLY A 202 22.53 -6.35 11.85
N ILE A 203 21.57 -7.19 12.24
CA ILE A 203 21.68 -8.01 13.45
C ILE A 203 22.77 -9.09 13.27
N GLN A 204 22.80 -9.80 12.14
CA GLN A 204 23.84 -10.79 11.84
C GLN A 204 25.24 -10.17 11.80
N GLN A 205 25.41 -9.05 11.07
CA GLN A 205 26.69 -8.36 10.98
C GLN A 205 27.15 -7.76 12.31
N SER A 206 26.23 -7.22 13.13
CA SER A 206 26.58 -6.71 14.46
C SER A 206 26.90 -7.83 15.46
N HIS A 207 26.32 -9.02 15.33
CA HIS A 207 26.74 -10.19 16.11
C HIS A 207 28.10 -10.76 15.68
N GLU A 208 28.48 -10.63 14.41
CA GLU A 208 29.81 -11.04 13.90
C GLU A 208 30.90 -10.02 14.23
N LEU A 209 30.61 -8.71 14.13
CA LEU A 209 31.55 -7.62 14.42
C LEU A 209 31.58 -7.20 15.90
N GLY A 210 30.52 -7.48 16.67
CA GLY A 210 30.40 -7.17 18.10
C GLY A 210 31.00 -8.22 19.03
N LYS A 211 31.57 -9.30 18.49
CA LYS A 211 32.47 -10.19 19.23
C LYS A 211 33.88 -9.61 19.19
N SER A 212 34.13 -8.61 20.03
CA SER A 212 35.47 -8.16 20.42
C SER A 212 35.44 -7.79 21.89
#